data_AF-A0A7C3U386-F1
#
_entry.id   AF-A0A7C3U386-F1
#
_cell.length_a   1.000
_cell.length_b   1.000
_cell.length_c   1.000
_cell.angle_alpha   90.00
_cell.angle_beta   90.00
_cell.angle_gamma   90.00
#
_symmetry.space_group_name_H-M   'P 1'
#
loop_
_entity.id
_entity.type
_entity.pdbx_description
1 polymer ?
#
loop_
_entity_poly.entity_id
_entity_poly.type
_entity_poly.pdbx_seq_one_letter_code
_entity_poly.pdbx_strand_id
1 'polypeptide(L)'
;MVKELREKTGAGVLDCKKALEQTNGDIEKAIQLLREKGLATAAKKAGRTTSQGVIASYIHPGARIGVMVEVNCETDFVARLEEFQSLAHDIAMQVAASKPEWISPEDVPAEVLERERNIYRKQAEAEGKPARAIDNIVEGRLQKYFAEFCLLEQPFIKNPEIAVKDL
;
A
#
# COMPACT_ATOMS: atom_id res chain seq x y z
N MET A 1 25.48 -13.24 -6.51
CA MET A 1 25.41 -11.77 -6.28
C MET A 1 24.44 -11.05 -7.22
N VAL A 2 24.81 -10.59 -8.44
CA VAL A 2 23.84 -9.84 -9.30
C VAL A 2 22.61 -10.69 -9.69
N LYS A 3 22.84 -11.93 -10.15
CA LYS A 3 21.76 -12.87 -10.50
C LYS A 3 20.83 -13.13 -9.31
N GLU A 4 21.42 -13.40 -8.15
CA GLU A 4 20.72 -13.67 -6.89
C GLU A 4 19.90 -12.46 -6.41
N LEU A 5 20.46 -11.25 -6.45
CA LEU A 5 19.74 -10.03 -6.10
C LEU A 5 18.56 -9.80 -7.05
N ARG A 6 18.74 -10.08 -8.34
CA ARG A 6 17.67 -9.98 -9.34
C ARG A 6 16.57 -11.01 -9.11
N GLU A 7 16.92 -12.24 -8.75
CA GLU A 7 15.93 -13.28 -8.39
C GLU A 7 15.12 -12.89 -7.15
N LYS A 8 15.73 -12.20 -6.18
CA LYS A 8 15.04 -11.72 -4.97
C LYS A 8 14.19 -10.46 -5.17
N THR A 9 14.52 -9.60 -6.13
CA THR A 9 13.92 -8.25 -6.26
C THR A 9 13.19 -7.99 -7.56
N GLY A 10 13.40 -8.82 -8.59
CA GLY A 10 12.88 -8.57 -9.94
C GLY A 10 13.51 -7.38 -10.67
N ALA A 11 14.44 -6.65 -10.04
CA ALA A 11 15.00 -5.42 -10.59
C ALA A 11 15.86 -5.63 -11.84
N GLY A 12 16.00 -4.58 -12.65
CA GLY A 12 16.84 -4.59 -13.86
C GLY A 12 18.30 -4.93 -13.55
N VAL A 13 18.98 -5.59 -14.49
CA VAL A 13 20.38 -6.06 -14.31
C VAL A 13 21.32 -4.90 -13.94
N LEU A 14 21.16 -3.75 -14.60
CA LEU A 14 21.99 -2.57 -14.34
C LEU A 14 21.73 -1.99 -12.94
N ASP A 15 20.47 -1.96 -12.51
CA ASP A 15 20.10 -1.44 -11.19
C ASP A 15 20.61 -2.36 -10.07
N CYS A 16 20.49 -3.68 -10.25
CA CYS A 16 21.09 -4.67 -9.35
C CYS A 16 22.61 -4.49 -9.24
N LYS A 17 23.30 -4.29 -10.36
CA LYS A 17 24.75 -4.06 -10.38
C LYS A 17 25.12 -2.78 -9.62
N LYS A 18 24.45 -1.66 -9.93
CA LYS A 18 24.68 -0.38 -9.24
C LYS A 18 24.37 -0.45 -7.75
N ALA A 19 23.31 -1.17 -7.37
CA ALA A 19 22.94 -1.34 -5.97
C ALA A 19 24.04 -2.11 -5.22
N LEU A 20 24.52 -3.22 -5.78
CA LEU A 20 25.63 -3.99 -5.19
C LEU A 20 26.93 -3.19 -5.12
N GLU A 21 27.24 -2.35 -6.12
CA GLU A 21 28.40 -1.46 -6.07
C GLU A 21 28.27 -0.43 -4.94
N GLN A 22 27.09 0.16 -4.76
CA GLN A 22 26.84 1.17 -3.72
C GLN A 22 26.80 0.59 -2.30
N THR A 23 26.49 -0.70 -2.16
CA THR A 23 26.43 -1.38 -0.86
C THR A 23 27.63 -2.27 -0.60
N ASN A 24 28.70 -2.15 -1.41
CA ASN A 24 29.91 -2.97 -1.31
C ASN A 24 29.63 -4.49 -1.31
N GLY A 25 28.64 -4.91 -2.11
CA GLY A 25 28.23 -6.30 -2.25
C GLY A 25 27.29 -6.83 -1.16
N ASP A 26 26.90 -6.00 -0.19
CA ASP A 26 25.93 -6.36 0.85
C ASP A 26 24.53 -6.51 0.22
N ILE A 27 24.02 -7.75 0.20
CA ILE A 27 22.76 -8.11 -0.47
C ILE A 27 21.56 -7.51 0.27
N GLU A 28 21.52 -7.53 1.59
CA GLU A 28 20.37 -6.99 2.34
C GLU A 28 20.27 -5.48 2.16
N LYS A 29 21.40 -4.77 2.26
CA LYS A 29 21.45 -3.34 1.97
C LYS A 29 21.10 -3.05 0.51
N ALA A 30 21.51 -3.90 -0.43
CA ALA A 30 21.18 -3.72 -1.84
C ALA A 30 19.68 -3.89 -2.10
N ILE A 31 19.03 -4.85 -1.42
CA ILE A 31 17.57 -5.04 -1.47
C ILE A 31 16.87 -3.78 -0.95
N GLN A 32 17.30 -3.27 0.22
CA GLN A 32 16.72 -2.06 0.80
C GLN A 32 16.88 -0.85 -0.13
N LEU A 33 18.08 -0.65 -0.67
CA LEU A 33 18.38 0.43 -1.62
C LEU A 33 17.55 0.33 -2.90
N LEU A 34 17.34 -0.88 -3.43
CA LEU A 34 16.48 -1.10 -4.59
C LEU A 34 15.01 -0.83 -4.27
N ARG A 35 14.54 -1.19 -3.07
CA ARG A 35 13.18 -0.89 -2.61
C ARG A 35 12.93 0.61 -2.53
N GLU A 36 13.84 1.36 -1.91
CA GLU A 36 13.77 2.82 -1.82
C GLU A 36 13.75 3.48 -3.22
N LYS A 37 14.61 3.03 -4.13
CA LYS A 37 14.62 3.51 -5.53
C LYS A 37 13.35 3.11 -6.30
N GLY A 38 12.80 1.94 -6.02
CA GLY A 38 11.55 1.44 -6.58
C GLY A 38 10.39 2.36 -6.24
N LEU A 39 10.22 2.69 -4.96
CA LEU A 39 9.20 3.63 -4.48
C LEU A 39 9.32 5.01 -5.15
N ALA A 40 10.53 5.54 -5.26
CA ALA A 40 10.77 6.82 -5.95
C ALA A 40 10.44 6.75 -7.45
N THR A 41 10.61 5.59 -8.08
CA THR A 41 10.27 5.39 -9.49
C THR A 41 8.77 5.23 -9.70
N ALA A 42 8.08 4.53 -8.78
CA ALA A 42 6.63 4.41 -8.78
C ALA A 42 5.95 5.78 -8.67
N ALA A 43 6.40 6.63 -7.74
CA ALA A 43 5.91 8.01 -7.60
C ALA A 43 6.03 8.83 -8.89
N LYS A 44 7.12 8.68 -9.65
CA LYS A 44 7.30 9.36 -10.96
C LYS A 44 6.35 8.86 -12.06
N LYS A 45 5.78 7.67 -11.91
CA LYS A 45 4.88 7.05 -12.87
C LYS A 45 3.40 7.22 -12.51
N ALA A 46 3.08 7.69 -11.31
CA ALA A 46 1.70 7.81 -10.80
C ALA A 46 0.77 8.66 -11.69
N GLY A 47 1.31 9.58 -12.48
CA GLY A 47 0.54 10.40 -13.42
C GLY A 47 0.30 9.78 -14.81
N ARG A 48 0.74 8.55 -15.05
CA ARG A 48 0.56 7.87 -16.34
C ARG A 48 -0.83 7.26 -16.44
N THR A 49 -1.40 7.30 -17.64
CA THR A 49 -2.69 6.64 -17.91
C THR A 49 -2.54 5.12 -17.90
N THR A 50 -3.36 4.44 -17.09
CA THR A 50 -3.45 2.98 -17.00
C THR A 50 -4.83 2.52 -17.47
N SER A 51 -4.96 2.22 -18.76
CA SER A 51 -6.25 1.84 -19.38
C SER A 51 -6.42 0.33 -19.59
N GLN A 52 -5.40 -0.46 -19.26
CA GLN A 52 -5.46 -1.92 -19.26
C GLN A 52 -5.48 -2.43 -17.81
N GLY A 53 -5.69 -3.72 -17.60
CA GLY A 53 -5.74 -4.27 -16.24
C GLY A 53 -6.45 -5.61 -16.15
N VAL A 54 -6.78 -5.99 -14.92
CA VAL A 54 -7.57 -7.18 -14.61
C VAL A 54 -8.67 -6.86 -13.60
N ILE A 55 -9.78 -7.58 -13.72
CA ILE A 55 -10.77 -7.69 -12.65
C ILE A 55 -10.47 -8.99 -11.92
N ALA A 56 -10.07 -8.91 -10.66
CA ALA A 56 -9.87 -10.06 -9.81
C ALA A 56 -11.04 -10.22 -8.84
N SER A 57 -11.41 -11.47 -8.56
CA SER A 57 -12.44 -11.80 -7.59
C SER A 57 -11.94 -12.79 -6.56
N TYR A 58 -12.38 -12.63 -5.31
CA TYR A 58 -12.10 -13.55 -4.22
C TYR A 58 -13.40 -13.92 -3.50
N ILE A 59 -13.64 -15.23 -3.37
CA ILE A 59 -14.75 -15.77 -2.58
C ILE A 59 -14.14 -16.45 -1.35
N HIS A 60 -14.45 -15.92 -0.17
CA HIS A 60 -13.94 -16.49 1.07
C HIS A 60 -14.55 -17.88 1.32
N PRO A 61 -13.80 -18.84 1.90
CA PRO A 61 -14.34 -20.15 2.26
C PRO A 61 -15.67 -20.05 3.04
N GLY A 62 -16.63 -20.88 2.65
CA GLY A 62 -18.00 -20.81 3.16
C GLY A 62 -18.93 -19.86 2.39
N ALA A 63 -18.44 -19.19 1.34
CA ALA A 63 -19.23 -18.43 0.36
C ALA A 63 -20.13 -17.33 0.95
N ARG A 64 -19.73 -16.74 2.09
CA ARG A 64 -20.45 -15.64 2.75
C ARG A 64 -19.92 -14.26 2.39
N ILE A 65 -18.69 -14.18 1.88
CA ILE A 65 -18.01 -12.94 1.50
C ILE A 65 -17.48 -13.14 0.08
N GLY A 66 -17.85 -12.23 -0.81
CA GLY A 66 -17.31 -12.13 -2.15
C GLY A 66 -16.79 -10.72 -2.38
N VAL A 67 -15.62 -10.62 -3.00
CA VAL A 67 -14.95 -9.37 -3.32
C VAL A 67 -14.58 -9.35 -4.79
N MET A 68 -14.64 -8.17 -5.39
CA MET A 68 -14.18 -7.88 -6.74
C MET A 68 -13.34 -6.61 -6.71
N VAL A 69 -12.19 -6.62 -7.36
CA VAL A 69 -11.28 -5.48 -7.46
C VAL A 69 -10.84 -5.30 -8.91
N GLU A 70 -10.71 -4.04 -9.32
CA GLU A 70 -10.08 -3.66 -10.58
C GLU A 70 -8.66 -3.20 -10.29
N VAL A 71 -7.68 -3.79 -10.98
CA VAL A 71 -6.27 -3.36 -10.89
C VAL A 71 -5.79 -3.01 -12.28
N ASN A 72 -5.53 -1.73 -12.50
CA ASN A 72 -5.12 -1.22 -13.80
C ASN A 72 -3.60 -1.18 -13.98
N CYS A 73 -3.16 -1.30 -15.22
CA CYS A 73 -1.78 -1.16 -15.66
C CYS A 73 -1.70 -0.51 -17.06
N GLU A 74 -0.49 -0.20 -17.53
CA GLU A 74 -0.28 0.49 -18.80
C GLU A 74 -0.61 -0.39 -20.02
N THR A 75 -0.31 -1.70 -19.96
CA THR A 75 -0.41 -2.61 -21.12
C THR A 75 -1.03 -3.95 -20.75
N ASP A 76 -1.69 -4.58 -21.72
CA ASP A 76 -2.31 -5.89 -21.55
C ASP A 76 -1.27 -7.03 -21.35
N PHE A 77 -0.05 -6.85 -21.88
CA PHE A 77 1.07 -7.76 -21.61
C PHE A 77 1.36 -7.87 -20.11
N VAL A 78 1.35 -6.74 -19.38
CA VAL A 78 1.54 -6.74 -17.92
C VAL A 78 0.34 -7.37 -17.23
N ALA A 79 -0.88 -7.07 -17.67
CA ALA A 79 -2.10 -7.64 -17.10
C ALA A 79 -2.14 -9.17 -17.11
N ARG A 80 -1.46 -9.81 -18.08
CA ARG A 80 -1.40 -11.27 -18.24
C ARG A 80 -0.28 -11.94 -17.44
N LEU A 81 0.63 -11.19 -16.84
CA LEU A 81 1.71 -11.75 -16.01
C LEU A 81 1.14 -12.43 -14.76
N GLU A 82 1.73 -13.57 -14.38
CA GLU A 82 1.29 -14.33 -13.20
C GLU A 82 1.45 -13.49 -11.92
N GLU A 83 2.51 -12.69 -11.84
CA GLU A 83 2.79 -11.80 -10.72
C GLU A 83 1.72 -10.70 -10.59
N PHE A 84 1.24 -10.16 -11.71
CA PHE A 84 0.18 -9.13 -11.71
C PHE A 84 -1.17 -9.72 -11.30
N GLN A 85 -1.50 -10.91 -11.80
CA GLN A 85 -2.71 -11.63 -11.42
C GLN A 85 -2.68 -12.03 -9.93
N SER A 86 -1.52 -12.45 -9.42
CA SER A 86 -1.31 -12.78 -8.01
C SER A 86 -1.47 -11.54 -7.12
N LEU A 87 -0.91 -10.40 -7.52
CA LEU A 87 -1.12 -9.12 -6.82
C LEU A 87 -2.60 -8.76 -6.74
N ALA A 88 -3.33 -8.82 -7.85
CA ALA A 88 -4.75 -8.48 -7.86
C ALA A 88 -5.59 -9.44 -6.99
N HIS A 89 -5.26 -10.73 -6.99
CA HIS A 89 -5.88 -11.71 -6.11
C HIS A 89 -5.60 -11.41 -4.62
N ASP A 90 -4.37 -11.06 -4.29
CA ASP A 90 -3.95 -10.73 -2.93
C ASP A 90 -4.63 -9.46 -2.42
N ILE A 91 -4.82 -8.46 -3.28
CA ILE A 91 -5.61 -7.26 -2.98
C ILE A 91 -7.08 -7.64 -2.75
N ALA A 92 -7.68 -8.52 -3.57
CA ALA A 92 -9.05 -8.97 -3.35
C ALA A 92 -9.21 -9.69 -2.00
N MET A 93 -8.23 -10.50 -1.61
CA MET A 93 -8.21 -11.18 -0.32
C MET A 93 -8.00 -10.19 0.84
N GLN A 94 -7.13 -9.18 0.68
CA GLN A 94 -6.96 -8.08 1.63
C GLN A 94 -8.29 -7.38 1.91
N VAL A 95 -9.01 -6.99 0.86
CA VAL A 95 -10.30 -6.31 0.99
C VAL A 95 -11.33 -7.19 1.69
N ALA A 96 -11.34 -8.50 1.42
CA ALA A 96 -12.25 -9.45 2.08
C ALA A 96 -12.00 -9.55 3.59
N ALA A 97 -10.73 -9.45 4.02
CA ALA A 97 -10.33 -9.56 5.41
C ALA A 97 -10.48 -8.23 6.17
N SER A 98 -10.02 -7.12 5.57
CA SER A 98 -9.83 -5.84 6.25
C SER A 98 -10.94 -4.82 6.00
N LYS A 99 -11.82 -5.07 5.01
CA LYS A 99 -13.02 -4.24 4.72
C LYS A 99 -12.75 -2.72 4.68
N PRO A 100 -11.77 -2.25 3.88
CA PRO A 100 -11.57 -0.82 3.70
C PRO A 100 -12.85 -0.15 3.15
N GLU A 101 -13.08 1.09 3.55
CA GLU A 101 -14.15 1.93 3.01
C GLU A 101 -13.67 2.78 1.83
N TRP A 102 -12.36 3.09 1.80
CA TRP A 102 -11.73 3.97 0.81
C TRP A 102 -10.49 3.30 0.22
N ILE A 103 -10.06 3.72 -0.97
CA ILE A 103 -8.79 3.22 -1.54
C ILE A 103 -7.63 3.95 -0.87
N SER A 104 -7.64 5.28 -0.89
CA SER A 104 -6.61 6.12 -0.28
C SER A 104 -7.19 7.24 0.62
N PRO A 105 -6.36 7.91 1.44
CA PRO A 105 -6.81 9.04 2.26
C PRO A 105 -7.43 10.18 1.45
N GLU A 106 -7.01 10.36 0.20
CA GLU A 106 -7.54 11.39 -0.71
C GLU A 106 -8.97 11.10 -1.18
N ASP A 107 -9.39 9.84 -1.15
CA ASP A 107 -10.76 9.44 -1.50
C ASP A 107 -11.76 9.69 -0.37
N VAL A 108 -11.28 10.01 0.84
CA VAL A 108 -12.12 10.27 2.01
C VAL A 108 -12.83 11.62 1.83
N PRO A 109 -14.18 11.66 1.82
CA PRO A 109 -14.91 12.91 1.69
C PRO A 109 -14.57 13.89 2.82
N ALA A 110 -14.45 15.18 2.46
CA ALA A 110 -14.10 16.23 3.42
C ALA A 110 -15.05 16.24 4.65
N GLU A 111 -16.35 16.02 4.42
CA GLU A 111 -17.35 15.95 5.49
C GLU A 111 -17.10 14.81 6.49
N VAL A 112 -16.65 13.64 5.99
CA VAL A 112 -16.29 12.50 6.84
C VAL A 112 -15.03 12.85 7.64
N LEU A 113 -14.02 13.39 6.98
CA LEU A 113 -12.75 13.75 7.61
C LEU A 113 -12.94 14.81 8.71
N GLU A 114 -13.73 15.85 8.45
CA GLU A 114 -14.07 16.89 9.43
C GLU A 114 -14.85 16.31 10.62
N ARG A 115 -15.81 15.41 10.34
CA ARG A 115 -16.56 14.72 11.39
C ARG A 115 -15.64 13.91 12.31
N GLU A 116 -14.78 13.06 11.75
CA GLU A 116 -13.85 12.24 12.54
C GLU A 116 -12.85 13.12 13.32
N ARG A 117 -12.31 14.17 12.68
CA ARG A 117 -11.43 15.16 13.33
C ARG A 117 -12.10 15.80 14.55
N ASN A 118 -13.37 16.19 14.43
CA ASN A 118 -14.15 16.78 15.52
C ASN A 118 -14.43 15.79 16.65
N ILE A 119 -14.72 14.52 16.32
CA ILE A 119 -14.90 13.46 17.31
C ILE A 119 -13.62 13.27 18.12
N TYR A 120 -12.47 13.13 17.45
CA TYR A 120 -11.18 12.92 18.12
C TYR A 120 -10.75 14.12 18.97
N ARG A 121 -11.03 15.34 18.52
CA ARG A 121 -10.76 16.56 19.30
C ARG A 121 -11.56 16.55 20.60
N LYS A 122 -12.88 16.34 20.53
CA LYS A 122 -13.74 16.27 21.71
C LYS A 122 -13.33 15.16 22.68
N GLN A 123 -12.92 14.01 22.17
CA GLN A 123 -12.41 12.92 23.00
C GLN A 123 -11.12 13.32 23.72
N ALA A 124 -10.15 13.94 23.02
CA ALA A 124 -8.90 14.38 23.63
C ALA A 124 -9.12 15.48 24.69
N GLU A 125 -10.07 16.39 24.46
CA GLU A 125 -10.50 17.40 25.44
C GLU A 125 -11.13 16.76 26.68
N ALA A 126 -12.04 15.80 26.49
CA ALA A 126 -12.70 15.08 27.58
C ALA A 126 -11.71 14.23 28.42
N GLU A 127 -10.64 13.72 27.79
CA GLU A 127 -9.53 13.04 28.46
C GLU A 127 -8.58 13.98 29.23
N GLY A 128 -8.86 15.30 29.23
CA GLY A 128 -8.06 16.30 29.97
C GLY A 128 -6.67 16.55 29.36
N LYS A 129 -6.48 16.28 28.07
CA LYS A 129 -5.18 16.48 27.41
C LYS A 129 -4.86 17.99 27.28
N PRO A 130 -3.59 18.41 27.41
CA PRO A 130 -3.22 19.82 27.27
C PRO A 130 -3.56 20.36 25.88
N ALA A 131 -4.12 21.57 25.80
CA ALA A 131 -4.52 22.20 24.53
C ALA A 131 -3.43 22.17 23.45
N ARG A 132 -2.17 22.42 23.85
CA ARG A 132 -0.98 22.36 22.98
C ARG A 132 -0.71 20.99 22.33
N ALA A 133 -1.27 19.92 22.87
CA ALA A 133 -1.07 18.55 22.40
C ALA A 133 -2.30 17.98 21.67
N ILE A 134 -3.45 18.64 21.73
CA ILE A 134 -4.70 18.14 21.15
C ILE A 134 -4.56 17.94 19.65
N ASP A 135 -4.01 18.91 18.92
CA ASP A 135 -3.87 18.82 17.47
C ASP A 135 -3.00 17.63 17.05
N ASN A 136 -1.87 17.41 17.73
CA ASN A 136 -0.99 16.27 17.48
C ASN A 136 -1.68 14.93 17.79
N ILE A 137 -2.50 14.88 18.86
CA ILE A 137 -3.26 13.69 19.22
C ILE A 137 -4.32 13.38 18.17
N VAL A 138 -5.04 14.40 17.70
CA VAL A 138 -6.06 14.27 16.65
C VAL A 138 -5.42 13.76 15.37
N GLU A 139 -4.28 14.31 14.98
CA GLU A 139 -3.55 13.85 13.80
C GLU A 139 -3.12 12.38 13.91
N GLY A 140 -2.58 11.97 15.06
CA GLY A 140 -2.23 10.57 15.30
C GLY A 140 -3.45 9.62 15.30
N ARG A 141 -4.64 10.09 15.72
CA ARG A 141 -5.89 9.32 15.62
C ARG A 141 -6.40 9.24 14.19
N LEU A 142 -6.27 10.31 13.42
CA LEU A 142 -6.59 10.30 11.98
C LEU A 142 -5.67 9.35 11.21
N GLN A 143 -4.39 9.29 11.53
CA GLN A 143 -3.48 8.29 10.94
C GLN A 143 -3.94 6.85 11.20
N LYS A 144 -4.45 6.56 12.41
CA LYS A 144 -5.04 5.25 12.72
C LYS A 144 -6.33 4.99 11.95
N TYR A 145 -7.17 6.02 11.80
CA TYR A 145 -8.37 5.93 10.98
C TYR A 145 -8.00 5.57 9.53
N PHE A 146 -7.02 6.22 8.94
CA PHE A 146 -6.58 5.87 7.58
C PHE A 146 -6.02 4.45 7.49
N ALA A 147 -5.20 4.04 8.46
CA ALA A 147 -4.66 2.67 8.50
C ALA A 147 -5.74 1.59 8.69
N GLU A 148 -6.93 1.94 9.18
CA GLU A 148 -8.06 1.02 9.33
C GLU A 148 -9.00 1.04 8.12
N PHE A 149 -9.32 2.23 7.59
CA PHE A 149 -10.39 2.42 6.61
C PHE A 149 -9.91 2.68 5.17
N CYS A 150 -8.63 2.97 4.94
CA CYS A 150 -8.07 3.19 3.60
C CYS A 150 -7.20 1.99 3.17
N LEU A 151 -7.58 1.32 2.09
CA LEU A 151 -6.90 0.11 1.59
C LEU A 151 -5.38 0.28 1.50
N LEU A 152 -4.91 1.36 0.90
CA LEU A 152 -3.48 1.59 0.66
C LEU A 152 -2.65 1.78 1.95
N GLU A 153 -3.28 2.24 3.03
CA GLU A 153 -2.65 2.48 4.32
C GLU A 153 -2.72 1.27 5.27
N GLN A 154 -3.53 0.26 4.92
CA GLN A 154 -3.68 -0.93 5.74
C GLN A 154 -2.40 -1.77 5.75
N PRO A 155 -2.07 -2.42 6.88
CA PRO A 155 -1.07 -3.47 6.90
C PRO A 155 -1.51 -4.63 6.00
N PHE A 156 -0.58 -5.22 5.26
CA PHE A 156 -0.88 -6.33 4.36
C PHE A 156 -1.13 -7.62 5.14
N ILE A 157 -2.23 -8.30 4.87
CA ILE A 157 -2.67 -9.48 5.64
C ILE A 157 -1.70 -10.66 5.61
N LYS A 158 -0.87 -10.80 4.57
CA LYS A 158 0.17 -11.85 4.51
C LYS A 158 1.50 -11.41 5.12
N ASN A 159 1.73 -10.10 5.21
CA ASN A 159 2.92 -9.52 5.84
C ASN A 159 2.60 -8.16 6.49
N PRO A 160 2.23 -8.15 7.78
CA PRO A 160 1.82 -6.92 8.47
C PRO A 160 2.94 -5.88 8.67
N GLU A 161 4.20 -6.21 8.33
CA GLU A 161 5.33 -5.28 8.41
C GLU A 161 5.32 -4.24 7.27
N ILE A 162 4.49 -4.44 6.25
CA ILE A 162 4.39 -3.55 5.09
C ILE A 162 2.95 -3.13 4.87
N ALA A 163 2.74 -1.93 4.34
CA ALA A 163 1.41 -1.48 3.94
C ALA A 163 1.05 -2.01 2.55
N VAL A 164 -0.24 -2.04 2.20
CA VAL A 164 -0.71 -2.47 0.88
C VAL A 164 -0.10 -1.63 -0.25
N LYS A 165 0.13 -0.32 -0.03
CA LYS A 165 0.81 0.55 -1.01
C LYS A 165 2.27 0.20 -1.29
N ASP A 166 2.88 -0.64 -0.45
CA ASP A 166 4.27 -1.07 -0.58
C ASP A 166 4.45 -2.43 -1.28
N LEU A 167 3.34 -3.06 -1.70
CA LEU A 167 3.31 -4.29 -2.51
C LEU A 167 3.79 -4.01 -3.94
#